data_AF-A0A970YUI1-F1
#
_entry.id   AF-A0A970YUI1-F1
#
_cell.length_a   1.000
_cell.length_b   1.000
_cell.length_c   1.000
_cell.angle_alpha   90.00
_cell.angle_beta   90.00
_cell.angle_gamma   90.00
#
_symmetry.space_group_name_H-M   'P 1'
#
loop_
_entity.id
_entity.type
_entity.pdbx_description
1 polymer ?
#
loop_
_entity_poly.entity_id
_entity_poly.type
_entity_poly.pdbx_seq_one_letter_code
_entity_poly.pdbx_strand_id
1 'polypeptide(L)'
;MVLQWKDIYSIGIEDIDNQHKKLFRIYNDLYDAQQKGIASAMLDEKLQELYDYTKYHFTQEEKLMENAGYAQLEEHIKEHKYYEKHIDDLIKSSEKGKIMVTLKTIDYLKDWIITHILGSDKEYSSFIIGKA
;
A
#
# COMPACT_ATOMS: atom_id res chain seq x y z
N MET A 1 -11.96 3.89 8.66
CA MET A 1 -11.75 3.56 10.10
C MET A 1 -10.26 3.42 10.34
N VAL A 2 -9.76 3.68 11.55
CA VAL A 2 -8.34 3.45 11.90
C VAL A 2 -7.99 1.97 11.71
N LEU A 3 -6.93 1.73 10.95
CA LEU A 3 -6.37 0.43 10.66
C LEU A 3 -5.36 0.04 11.76
N GLN A 4 -5.57 -1.12 12.37
CA GLN A 4 -4.68 -1.65 13.40
C GLN A 4 -3.93 -2.86 12.87
N TRP A 5 -2.63 -2.91 13.17
CA TRP A 5 -1.83 -4.10 12.91
C TRP A 5 -2.34 -5.29 13.73
N LYS A 6 -2.33 -6.47 13.11
CA LYS A 6 -2.72 -7.76 13.68
C LYS A 6 -1.80 -8.82 13.10
N ASP A 7 -1.54 -9.88 13.85
CA ASP A 7 -0.62 -10.95 13.44
C ASP A 7 -1.03 -11.62 12.13
N ILE A 8 -2.32 -11.59 11.78
CA ILE A 8 -2.81 -12.11 10.50
C ILE A 8 -2.19 -11.41 9.28
N TYR A 9 -1.74 -10.15 9.40
CA TYR A 9 -1.11 -9.40 8.32
C TYR A 9 0.40 -9.69 8.21
N SER A 10 1.00 -10.34 9.20
CA SER A 10 2.39 -10.77 9.09
C SER A 10 2.51 -11.81 7.97
N ILE A 11 3.52 -11.61 7.13
CA ILE A 11 3.93 -12.58 6.13
C ILE A 11 5.16 -13.39 6.60
N GLY A 12 5.72 -13.07 7.77
CA GLY A 12 6.87 -13.80 8.34
C GLY A 12 8.24 -13.31 7.87
N ILE A 13 8.29 -12.20 7.14
CA ILE A 13 9.54 -11.53 6.75
C ILE A 13 9.57 -10.19 7.49
N GLU A 14 10.38 -10.12 8.56
CA GLU A 14 10.37 -9.00 9.52
C GLU A 14 10.52 -7.62 8.85
N ASP A 15 11.43 -7.50 7.89
CA ASP A 15 11.65 -6.24 7.16
C ASP A 15 10.43 -5.81 6.36
N ILE A 16 9.64 -6.74 5.83
CA ILE A 16 8.43 -6.46 5.06
C ILE A 16 7.26 -6.19 5.99
N ASP A 17 7.10 -6.96 7.07
CA ASP A 17 6.10 -6.69 8.11
C ASP A 17 6.25 -5.27 8.69
N ASN A 18 7.50 -4.82 8.88
CA ASN A 18 7.79 -3.46 9.34
C ASN A 18 7.41 -2.40 8.29
N GLN A 19 7.53 -2.71 7.00
CA GLN A 19 7.07 -1.84 5.92
C GLN A 19 5.54 -1.79 5.87
N HIS A 20 4.85 -2.93 5.97
CA HIS A 20 3.37 -2.98 6.04
C HIS A 20 2.84 -2.18 7.23
N LYS A 21 3.45 -2.30 8.42
CA LYS A 21 3.09 -1.49 9.60
C LYS A 21 3.23 0.01 9.33
N LYS A 22 4.27 0.44 8.59
CA LYS A 22 4.44 1.84 8.23
C LYS A 22 3.41 2.29 7.18
N LEU A 23 3.05 1.45 6.20
CA LEU A 23 1.94 1.72 5.29
C LEU A 23 0.63 1.93 6.06
N PHE A 24 0.35 1.09 7.06
CA PHE A 24 -0.84 1.22 7.91
C PHE A 24 -0.85 2.55 8.66
N ARG A 25 0.31 3.00 9.17
CA ARG A 25 0.45 4.30 9.82
C ARG A 25 0.15 5.46 8.86
N ILE A 26 0.75 5.45 7.67
CA ILE A 26 0.53 6.51 6.66
C ILE A 26 -0.94 6.56 6.25
N TYR A 27 -1.56 5.40 6.05
CA TYR A 27 -3.00 5.29 5.81
C TYR A 27 -3.83 5.91 6.95
N ASN A 28 -3.50 5.62 8.21
CA ASN A 28 -4.20 6.18 9.35
C ASN A 28 -4.06 7.70 9.42
N ASP A 29 -2.87 8.23 9.15
CA ASP A 29 -2.64 9.68 9.11
C ASP A 29 -3.48 10.35 8.00
N LEU A 30 -3.57 9.71 6.83
CA LEU A 30 -4.43 10.16 5.72
C LEU A 30 -5.92 10.12 6.10
N TYR A 31 -6.38 9.03 6.71
CA TYR A 31 -7.77 8.87 7.16
C TYR A 31 -8.14 9.94 8.20
N ASP A 32 -7.28 10.15 9.19
CA ASP A 32 -7.47 11.17 10.23
C ASP A 32 -7.50 12.58 9.65
N ALA A 33 -6.61 12.88 8.69
CA ALA A 33 -6.57 14.18 8.02
C ALA A 33 -7.89 14.47 7.30
N GLN A 34 -8.41 13.48 6.56
CA GLN A 34 -9.70 13.62 5.89
C GLN A 34 -10.86 13.74 6.89
N GLN A 35 -10.85 12.94 7.96
CA GLN A 35 -11.93 12.96 8.96
C GLN A 35 -12.01 14.30 9.71
N LYS A 36 -10.87 14.94 9.98
CA LYS A 36 -10.77 16.24 10.64
C LYS A 36 -11.08 17.41 9.71
N GLY A 37 -11.35 17.17 8.43
CA GLY A 37 -11.62 18.21 7.44
C GLY A 37 -10.40 19.12 7.20
N ILE A 38 -9.19 18.56 7.27
CA ILE A 38 -7.97 19.32 7.01
C ILE A 38 -7.99 19.85 5.57
N ALA A 39 -7.36 21.01 5.34
CA ALA A 39 -7.26 21.64 4.02
C ALA A 39 -6.71 20.68 2.95
N SER A 40 -7.26 20.80 1.74
CA SER A 40 -6.94 19.92 0.58
C SER A 40 -5.45 19.76 0.33
N ALA A 41 -4.66 20.84 0.44
CA ALA A 41 -3.22 20.79 0.20
C ALA A 41 -2.47 19.82 1.14
N MET A 42 -2.86 19.76 2.42
CA MET A 42 -2.24 18.82 3.37
C MET A 42 -2.71 17.38 3.13
N LEU A 43 -3.90 17.20 2.57
CA LEU A 43 -4.39 15.89 2.17
C LEU A 43 -3.63 15.37 0.94
N ASP A 44 -3.35 16.25 -0.02
CA ASP A 44 -2.54 15.94 -1.19
C ASP A 44 -1.11 15.53 -0.80
N GLU A 45 -0.50 16.23 0.18
CA GLU A 45 0.79 15.84 0.76
C GLU A 45 0.74 14.43 1.38
N LYS A 46 -0.36 14.06 2.06
CA LYS A 46 -0.53 12.74 2.65
C LYS A 46 -0.76 11.64 1.61
N LEU A 47 -1.46 11.95 0.52
CA LEU A 47 -1.59 11.04 -0.61
C LEU A 47 -0.24 10.83 -1.31
N GLN A 48 0.56 11.89 -1.46
CA GLN A 48 1.90 11.79 -2.01
C GLN A 48 2.81 10.94 -1.12
N GLU A 49 2.75 11.12 0.21
CA GLU A 49 3.47 10.28 1.18
C GLU A 49 3.10 8.79 1.03
N LEU A 50 1.80 8.49 0.84
CA LEU A 50 1.34 7.13 0.60
C LEU A 50 1.86 6.57 -0.72
N TYR A 51 1.82 7.35 -1.81
CA TYR A 51 2.34 6.94 -3.12
C TYR A 51 3.83 6.62 -3.06
N ASP A 52 4.65 7.52 -2.53
CA ASP A 52 6.10 7.37 -2.48
C ASP A 52 6.49 6.16 -1.63
N TYR A 53 5.81 5.96 -0.49
CA TYR A 53 6.11 4.84 0.38
C TYR A 53 5.64 3.49 -0.17
N THR A 54 4.50 3.47 -0.87
CA THR A 54 4.00 2.30 -1.59
C THR A 54 5.01 1.85 -2.65
N LYS A 55 5.49 2.80 -3.47
CA LYS A 55 6.47 2.51 -4.51
C LYS A 55 7.79 1.98 -3.95
N TYR A 56 8.27 2.58 -2.86
CA TYR A 56 9.44 2.08 -2.14
C TYR A 56 9.23 0.63 -1.67
N HIS A 57 8.10 0.36 -1.02
CA HIS A 57 7.76 -0.94 -0.49
C HIS A 57 7.69 -2.02 -1.58
N PHE A 58 6.94 -1.76 -2.66
CA PHE A 58 6.83 -2.65 -3.81
C PHE A 58 8.17 -2.95 -4.46
N THR A 59 9.04 -1.94 -4.61
CA THR A 59 10.40 -2.14 -5.12
C THR A 59 11.21 -3.11 -4.25
N GLN A 60 10.97 -3.15 -2.94
CA GLN A 60 11.68 -4.06 -2.03
C GLN A 60 11.14 -5.50 -2.12
N GLU A 61 9.83 -5.68 -2.23
CA GLU A 61 9.22 -6.99 -2.46
C GLU A 61 9.62 -7.57 -3.82
N GLU A 62 9.59 -6.77 -4.88
CA GLU A 62 10.00 -7.16 -6.22
C GLU A 62 11.43 -7.68 -6.26
N LYS A 63 12.36 -7.00 -5.58
CA LYS A 63 13.74 -7.47 -5.44
C LYS A 63 13.84 -8.79 -4.68
N LEU A 64 13.06 -8.97 -3.62
CA LEU A 64 13.04 -10.22 -2.85
C LEU A 64 12.54 -11.38 -3.73
N MET A 65 11.43 -11.16 -4.44
CA MET A 65 10.84 -12.12 -5.36
C MET A 65 11.78 -12.47 -6.53
N GLU A 66 12.43 -11.47 -7.13
CA GLU A 66 13.41 -11.65 -8.21
C GLU A 66 14.59 -12.50 -7.74
N ASN A 67 15.21 -12.14 -6.61
CA ASN A 67 16.34 -12.88 -6.05
C ASN A 67 15.97 -14.32 -5.67
N ALA A 68 14.74 -14.55 -5.24
CA ALA A 68 14.24 -15.89 -4.93
C ALA A 68 13.83 -16.69 -6.17
N GLY A 69 13.74 -16.07 -7.36
CA GLY A 69 13.22 -16.69 -8.58
C GLY A 69 11.75 -17.08 -8.46
N TYR A 70 10.93 -16.20 -7.89
CA TYR A 70 9.49 -16.41 -7.74
C TYR A 70 8.78 -16.34 -9.10
N ALA A 71 8.10 -17.42 -9.49
CA ALA A 71 7.56 -17.59 -10.84
C ALA A 71 6.43 -16.61 -11.20
N GLN A 72 5.73 -16.05 -10.21
CA GLN A 72 4.61 -15.14 -10.40
C GLN A 72 4.99 -13.65 -10.27
N LEU A 73 6.30 -13.33 -10.20
CA LEU A 73 6.82 -11.96 -10.08
C LEU A 73 6.16 -10.98 -11.07
N GLU A 74 6.07 -11.34 -12.35
CA GLU A 74 5.51 -10.47 -13.38
C GLU A 74 4.02 -10.16 -13.16
N GLU A 75 3.26 -11.07 -12.56
CA GLU A 75 1.86 -10.81 -12.23
C GLU A 75 1.75 -9.92 -10.99
N HIS A 76 2.57 -10.18 -9.97
CA HIS A 76 2.64 -9.37 -8.75
C HIS A 76 3.01 -7.90 -9.08
N ILE A 77 3.98 -7.67 -9.98
CA ILE A 77 4.35 -6.33 -10.47
C ILE A 77 3.17 -5.60 -11.14
N LYS A 78 2.25 -6.32 -11.80
CA LYS A 78 1.07 -5.68 -12.41
C LYS A 78 0.09 -5.21 -11.36
N GLU A 79 -0.09 -5.98 -10.28
CA GLU A 79 -0.91 -5.59 -9.14
C GLU A 79 -0.35 -4.30 -8.51
N HIS A 80 0.96 -4.24 -8.28
CA HIS A 80 1.66 -3.06 -7.79
C HIS A 80 1.42 -1.84 -8.68
N LYS A 81 1.69 -1.96 -9.99
CA LYS A 81 1.51 -0.87 -10.96
C LYS A 81 0.07 -0.39 -11.05
N TYR A 82 -0.90 -1.30 -10.92
CA TYR A 82 -2.31 -0.95 -10.89
C TYR A 82 -2.63 -0.07 -9.68
N TYR A 83 -2.14 -0.44 -8.50
CA TYR A 83 -2.36 0.31 -7.27
C TYR A 83 -1.64 1.67 -7.26
N GLU A 84 -0.37 1.71 -7.67
CA GLU A 84 0.39 2.95 -7.84
C GLU A 84 -0.33 3.92 -8.77
N LYS A 85 -0.78 3.42 -9.93
CA LYS A 85 -1.54 4.23 -10.89
C LYS A 85 -2.83 4.79 -10.28
N HIS A 86 -3.52 4.00 -9.46
CA HIS A 86 -4.75 4.45 -8.81
C HIS A 86 -4.49 5.61 -7.85
N ILE A 87 -3.43 5.56 -7.05
CA ILE A 87 -3.05 6.66 -6.14
C ILE A 87 -2.64 7.90 -6.96
N ASP A 88 -1.84 7.73 -8.01
CA ASP A 88 -1.40 8.82 -8.89
C ASP A 88 -2.59 9.52 -9.60
N ASP A 89 -3.57 8.76 -10.08
CA ASP A 89 -4.79 9.30 -10.67
C ASP A 89 -5.64 10.09 -9.64
N LEU A 90 -5.64 9.66 -8.36
CA LEU A 90 -6.30 10.38 -7.28
C LEU A 90 -5.61 11.70 -6.96
N ILE A 91 -4.29 11.70 -6.82
CA ILE A 91 -3.49 12.92 -6.59
C ILE A 91 -3.76 13.94 -7.70
N LYS A 92 -3.60 13.53 -8.97
CA LYS A 92 -3.83 14.40 -10.15
C LYS A 92 -5.24 14.95 -10.23
N SER A 93 -6.22 14.20 -9.76
CA SER A 93 -7.63 14.62 -9.79
C SER A 93 -7.97 15.58 -8.65
N SER A 94 -7.35 15.37 -7.48
CA SER A 94 -7.46 16.25 -6.31
C SER A 94 -6.83 17.62 -6.60
N GLU A 95 -5.59 17.66 -7.10
CA GLU A 95 -4.86 18.89 -7.44
C GLU A 95 -5.60 19.77 -8.47
N LYS A 96 -6.33 19.14 -9.41
CA LYS A 96 -7.10 19.84 -10.43
C LYS A 96 -8.48 20.30 -9.95
N GLY A 97 -8.82 20.05 -8.68
CA GLY A 97 -10.14 20.29 -8.11
C GLY A 97 -11.25 19.48 -8.79
N LYS A 98 -10.90 18.40 -9.51
CA LYS A 98 -11.85 17.59 -10.30
C LYS A 98 -12.56 16.54 -9.45
N ILE A 99 -11.89 16.04 -8.42
CA ILE A 99 -12.42 15.03 -7.51
C ILE A 99 -12.12 15.48 -6.09
N MET A 100 -13.15 15.43 -5.23
CA MET A 100 -12.94 15.49 -3.79
C MET A 100 -12.49 14.11 -3.32
N VAL A 101 -11.31 14.03 -2.72
CA VAL A 101 -10.87 12.80 -2.03
C VAL A 101 -11.87 12.55 -0.90
N THR A 102 -12.51 11.38 -0.90
CA THR A 102 -13.53 11.04 0.09
C THR A 102 -13.02 9.95 1.03
N LEU A 103 -13.68 9.78 2.17
CA LEU A 103 -13.43 8.62 3.05
C LEU A 103 -13.64 7.29 2.31
N LYS A 104 -14.57 7.22 1.36
CA LYS A 104 -14.78 6.03 0.52
C LYS A 104 -13.57 5.72 -0.37
N THR A 105 -12.96 6.76 -0.94
CA THR A 105 -11.73 6.63 -1.72
C THR A 105 -10.58 6.11 -0.86
N ILE A 106 -10.43 6.68 0.34
CA ILE A 106 -9.41 6.26 1.30
C ILE A 106 -9.65 4.81 1.74
N ASP A 107 -10.89 4.43 2.10
CA ASP A 107 -11.22 3.06 2.49
C ASP A 107 -10.91 2.04 1.38
N TYR A 108 -11.09 2.40 0.10
CA TYR A 108 -10.70 1.55 -1.03
C TYR A 108 -9.18 1.28 -1.07
N LEU A 109 -8.35 2.31 -0.81
CA LEU A 109 -6.89 2.15 -0.76
C LEU A 109 -6.47 1.13 0.31
N LYS A 110 -7.10 1.23 1.49
CA LYS A 110 -6.90 0.27 2.59
C LYS A 110 -7.38 -1.13 2.25
N ASP A 111 -8.57 -1.27 1.66
CA ASP A 111 -9.13 -2.58 1.33
C ASP A 111 -8.24 -3.31 0.31
N TRP A 112 -7.68 -2.58 -0.67
CA TRP A 112 -6.72 -3.13 -1.62
C TRP A 112 -5.45 -3.62 -0.91
N ILE A 113 -4.80 -2.77 -0.09
CA ILE A 113 -3.58 -3.16 0.64
C ILE A 113 -3.81 -4.40 1.51
N ILE A 114 -4.90 -4.45 2.26
CA ILE A 114 -5.20 -5.60 3.14
C ILE A 114 -5.38 -6.87 2.31
N THR A 115 -6.08 -6.77 1.18
CA THR A 115 -6.34 -7.93 0.32
C THR A 115 -5.05 -8.43 -0.32
N HIS A 116 -4.18 -7.53 -0.77
CA HIS A 116 -2.88 -7.84 -1.34
C HIS A 116 -1.96 -8.53 -0.32
N ILE A 117 -1.86 -7.97 0.90
CA ILE A 117 -1.06 -8.56 1.99
C ILE A 117 -1.54 -9.97 2.35
N LEU A 118 -2.86 -10.17 2.46
CA LEU A 118 -3.42 -11.46 2.87
C LEU A 118 -3.45 -12.50 1.74
N GLY A 119 -3.29 -12.08 0.49
CA GLY A 119 -3.22 -12.93 -0.69
C GLY A 119 -1.79 -12.97 -1.23
N SER A 120 -1.52 -12.14 -2.22
CA SER A 120 -0.28 -12.10 -3.00
C SER A 120 0.98 -12.10 -2.13
N ASP A 121 1.03 -11.28 -1.07
CA ASP A 121 2.26 -11.18 -0.27
C ASP A 121 2.54 -12.46 0.53
N LYS A 122 1.48 -13.13 0.99
CA LYS A 122 1.60 -14.44 1.64
C LYS A 122 2.01 -15.54 0.69
N GLU A 123 1.62 -15.46 -0.58
CA GLU A 123 2.01 -16.45 -1.59
C GLU A 123 3.51 -16.42 -1.85
N TYR A 124 4.08 -15.23 -2.13
CA TYR A 124 5.53 -15.15 -2.35
C TYR A 124 6.30 -15.43 -1.05
N SER A 125 5.80 -14.98 0.11
CA SER A 125 6.48 -15.22 1.37
C SER A 125 6.56 -16.70 1.70
N SER A 126 5.46 -17.44 1.48
CA SER A 126 5.43 -18.89 1.67
C SER A 126 6.46 -19.60 0.77
N PHE A 127 6.63 -19.13 -0.47
CA PHE A 127 7.66 -19.64 -1.37
C PHE A 127 9.09 -19.33 -0.89
N ILE A 128 9.35 -18.12 -0.41
CA ILE A 128 10.67 -17.72 0.08
C ILE A 128 11.03 -18.45 1.37
N ILE A 129 10.13 -18.48 2.35
CA ILE A 129 10.36 -19.14 3.64
C ILE A 129 10.49 -20.66 3.44
N GLY A 130 9.70 -21.27 2.55
CA GLY A 130 9.80 -22.69 2.23
C GLY A 130 11.11 -23.10 1.52
N LYS A 131 11.91 -22.13 1.03
CA LYS A 131 13.25 -22.36 0.47
C LYS A 131 14.38 -22.26 1.50
N ALA A 132 14.13 -21.68 2.68
CA ALA A 132 15.11 -21.50 3.75
C ALA A 132 15.28 -22.78 4.58
#